data_AF-A0A937JZZ4-F1
#
_entry.id   AF-A0A937JZZ4-F1
#
_cell.length_a   1.000
_cell.length_b   1.000
_cell.length_c   1.000
_cell.angle_alpha   90.00
_cell.angle_beta   90.00
_cell.angle_gamma   90.00
#
_symmetry.space_group_name_H-M   'P 1'
#
loop_
_entity.id
_entity.type
_entity.pdbx_description
1 polymer ?
#
loop_
_entity_poly.entity_id
_entity_poly.type
_entity_poly.pdbx_seq_one_letter_code
_entity_poly.pdbx_strand_id
1 'polypeptide(L)'
;MMIIKKLLFIAIASLTVFLICSFVFLNQTVDITCTDHNCSGEYQGEEFINGDDIAHQFSNKMSRIVGDKLKELFKNEKYSKVDFDNIEMSTLGMGSGKVIYYLKIPFIRVENKCDAYTSFDHVGGWNHAPALSQRKQQLQKALKPNHILDISDLKTTPEGLQEHWIQWKNKITQSMCD
;
A
#
# COMPACT_ATOMS: atom_id res chain seq x y z
N MET A 1 36.40 52.76 -55.11
CA MET A 1 37.37 51.75 -55.60
C MET A 1 38.47 51.57 -54.57
N MET A 2 38.37 50.55 -53.71
CA MET A 2 39.47 49.72 -53.21
C MET A 2 38.91 48.75 -52.16
N ILE A 3 38.79 47.50 -52.59
CA ILE A 3 38.63 46.31 -51.76
C ILE A 3 40.04 45.88 -51.35
N ILE A 4 40.27 45.42 -50.11
CA ILE A 4 41.05 44.22 -49.76
C ILE A 4 40.98 43.93 -48.24
N LYS A 5 40.32 42.79 -47.95
CA LYS A 5 40.54 41.73 -46.96
C LYS A 5 41.39 42.00 -45.71
N LYS A 6 40.84 41.60 -44.55
CA LYS A 6 41.49 40.60 -43.65
C LYS A 6 40.43 39.92 -42.76
N LEU A 7 40.41 38.58 -42.83
CA LEU A 7 39.74 37.71 -41.87
C LEU A 7 40.38 37.86 -40.49
N LEU A 8 39.58 37.87 -39.44
CA LEU A 8 39.95 37.23 -38.18
C LEU A 8 38.71 36.59 -37.55
N PHE A 9 38.74 35.26 -37.49
CA PHE A 9 37.83 34.44 -36.71
C PHE A 9 38.03 34.76 -35.23
N ILE A 10 36.95 35.11 -34.52
CA ILE A 10 36.87 34.88 -33.08
C ILE A 10 35.50 34.28 -32.81
N ALA A 11 35.48 32.96 -32.70
CA ALA A 11 34.39 32.22 -32.09
C ALA A 11 34.46 32.46 -30.57
N ILE A 12 33.49 33.19 -30.01
CA ILE A 12 33.31 33.24 -28.57
C ILE A 12 32.14 32.32 -28.23
N ALA A 13 32.52 31.11 -27.83
CA ALA A 13 31.66 30.18 -27.14
C ALA A 13 31.26 30.79 -25.79
N SER A 14 30.04 31.30 -25.68
CA SER A 14 29.43 31.60 -24.38
C SER A 14 28.56 30.43 -23.97
N LEU A 15 29.24 29.44 -23.41
CA LEU A 15 28.82 28.45 -22.44
C LEU A 15 27.35 28.55 -22.01
N THR A 16 26.54 27.65 -22.58
CA THR A 16 25.23 27.30 -22.05
C THR A 16 25.39 26.81 -20.63
N VAL A 17 24.99 27.60 -19.64
CA VAL A 17 24.69 27.08 -18.30
C VAL A 17 23.39 26.31 -18.43
N PHE A 18 23.48 25.08 -18.96
CA PHE A 18 22.54 24.03 -18.64
C PHE A 18 22.67 23.82 -17.14
N LEU A 19 21.81 24.49 -16.37
CA LEU A 19 21.54 24.09 -15.01
C LEU A 19 20.90 22.71 -15.13
N ILE A 20 21.74 21.67 -15.11
CA ILE A 20 21.33 20.30 -14.90
C ILE A 20 20.79 20.31 -13.48
N CYS A 21 19.50 20.61 -13.35
CA CYS A 21 18.73 20.15 -12.21
C CYS A 21 18.81 18.64 -12.31
N SER A 22 19.79 18.05 -11.62
CA SER A 22 19.83 16.63 -11.39
C SER A 22 18.58 16.32 -10.60
N PHE A 23 17.49 15.99 -11.32
CA PHE A 23 16.38 15.25 -10.77
C PHE A 23 17.01 13.96 -10.24
N VAL A 24 17.34 13.96 -8.95
CA VAL A 24 17.48 12.74 -8.19
C VAL A 24 16.08 12.14 -8.23
N PHE A 25 15.81 11.31 -9.24
CA PHE A 25 14.67 10.40 -9.19
C PHE A 25 14.96 9.49 -8.00
N LEU A 26 14.40 9.83 -6.82
CA LEU A 26 14.22 8.81 -5.80
C LEU A 26 13.27 7.80 -6.42
N ASN A 27 13.80 6.65 -6.82
CA ASN A 27 13.00 5.52 -7.22
C ASN A 27 12.11 5.15 -6.02
N GLN A 28 10.81 5.37 -6.16
CA GLN A 28 9.83 4.78 -5.25
C GLN A 28 9.97 3.28 -5.38
N THR A 29 10.24 2.61 -4.27
CA THR A 29 10.31 1.15 -4.24
C THR A 29 9.15 0.65 -3.39
N VAL A 30 8.38 -0.28 -3.97
CA VAL A 30 7.29 -0.97 -3.28
C VAL A 30 7.33 -2.43 -3.71
N ASP A 31 8.06 -3.22 -2.95
CA ASP A 31 8.05 -4.68 -3.10
C ASP A 31 7.20 -5.29 -1.98
N ILE A 32 6.22 -6.12 -2.38
CA ILE A 32 5.37 -6.85 -1.45
C ILE A 32 5.51 -8.32 -1.80
N THR A 33 6.03 -9.09 -0.85
CA THR A 33 6.20 -10.53 -0.98
C THR A 33 5.16 -11.24 -0.12
N CYS A 34 4.54 -12.27 -0.68
CA CYS A 34 3.62 -13.14 0.05
C CYS A 34 4.13 -14.57 0.08
N THR A 35 3.99 -15.19 1.24
CA THR A 35 4.19 -16.61 1.47
C THR A 35 2.87 -17.25 1.91
N ASP A 36 2.95 -18.52 2.27
CA ASP A 36 1.85 -19.26 2.88
C ASP A 36 1.48 -18.82 4.30
N HIS A 37 2.29 -17.94 4.91
CA HIS A 37 2.20 -17.56 6.32
C HIS A 37 2.04 -16.06 6.55
N ASN A 38 2.33 -15.22 5.56
CA ASN A 38 2.17 -13.76 5.66
C ASN A 38 2.32 -13.12 4.28
N CYS A 39 1.89 -11.86 4.18
CA CYS A 39 2.42 -10.91 3.21
C CYS A 39 3.15 -9.78 3.93
N SER A 40 4.29 -9.34 3.39
CA SER A 40 5.05 -8.23 3.93
C SER A 40 5.65 -7.37 2.84
N GLY A 41 5.87 -6.10 3.14
CA GLY A 41 6.56 -5.19 2.24
C GLY A 41 6.92 -3.89 2.94
N GLU A 42 7.66 -3.08 2.21
CA GLU A 42 8.06 -1.74 2.63
C GLU A 42 7.85 -0.77 1.46
N TYR A 43 7.31 0.40 1.79
CA TYR A 43 7.30 1.57 0.93
C TYR A 43 8.42 2.51 1.40
N GLN A 44 9.25 2.98 0.47
CA GLN A 44 10.16 4.09 0.70
C GLN A 44 10.01 5.13 -0.41
N GLY A 45 9.60 6.34 -0.04
CA GLY A 45 9.37 7.41 -1.03
C GLY A 45 8.72 8.65 -0.46
N GLU A 46 8.16 9.46 -1.35
CA GLU A 46 7.48 10.71 -1.02
C GLU A 46 6.18 10.46 -0.26
N GLU A 47 5.92 11.28 0.75
CA GLU A 47 4.65 11.26 1.50
C GLU A 47 3.47 11.63 0.59
N PHE A 48 3.61 12.75 -0.12
CA PHE A 48 2.61 13.27 -1.04
C PHE A 48 3.21 13.59 -2.40
N ILE A 49 2.44 13.34 -3.47
CA ILE A 49 2.77 13.79 -4.82
C ILE A 49 1.54 14.44 -5.41
N ASN A 50 1.66 15.71 -5.81
CA ASN A 50 0.55 16.51 -6.34
C ASN A 50 -0.69 16.56 -5.41
N GLY A 51 -0.49 16.42 -4.09
CA GLY A 51 -1.55 16.41 -3.09
C GLY A 51 -2.15 15.02 -2.81
N ASP A 52 -1.78 13.98 -3.56
CA ASP A 52 -2.19 12.61 -3.28
C ASP A 52 -1.29 11.99 -2.22
N ASP A 53 -1.89 11.32 -1.23
CA ASP A 53 -1.19 10.58 -0.16
C ASP A 53 -0.61 9.27 -0.70
N ILE A 54 0.61 9.34 -1.22
CA ILE A 54 1.26 8.20 -1.89
C ILE A 54 1.70 7.17 -0.86
N ALA A 55 2.15 7.60 0.32
CA ALA A 55 2.53 6.68 1.39
C ALA A 55 1.32 5.83 1.83
N HIS A 56 0.13 6.41 2.00
CA HIS A 56 -1.09 5.66 2.35
C HIS A 56 -1.62 4.77 1.22
N GLN A 57 -1.25 5.01 -0.05
CA GLN A 57 -1.57 4.06 -1.12
C GLN A 57 -0.86 2.70 -0.92
N PHE A 58 0.17 2.63 -0.08
CA PHE A 58 0.81 1.37 0.28
C PHE A 58 -0.14 0.40 1.01
N SER A 59 -0.91 0.86 2.00
CA SER A 59 -1.87 0.01 2.73
C SER A 59 -3.04 -0.43 1.86
N ASN A 60 -3.46 0.41 0.91
CA ASN A 60 -4.39 0.03 -0.17
C ASN A 60 -3.83 -1.12 -1.04
N LYS A 61 -2.58 -1.00 -1.50
CA LYS A 61 -1.92 -2.02 -2.32
C LYS A 61 -1.71 -3.32 -1.54
N MET A 62 -1.27 -3.23 -0.28
CA MET A 62 -1.12 -4.37 0.63
C MET A 62 -2.46 -5.08 0.83
N SER A 63 -3.54 -4.35 1.09
CA SER A 63 -4.88 -4.90 1.29
C SER A 63 -5.34 -5.76 0.10
N ARG A 64 -5.17 -5.24 -1.12
CA ARG A 64 -5.50 -5.97 -2.34
C ARG A 64 -4.68 -7.26 -2.47
N ILE A 65 -3.37 -7.18 -2.27
CA ILE A 65 -2.45 -8.32 -2.40
C ILE A 65 -2.76 -9.40 -1.35
N VAL A 66 -2.99 -9.02 -0.10
CA VAL A 66 -3.40 -9.96 0.96
C VAL A 66 -4.73 -10.64 0.60
N GLY A 67 -5.72 -9.87 0.16
CA GLY A 67 -7.01 -10.41 -0.26
C GLY A 67 -6.89 -11.42 -1.42
N ASP A 68 -6.01 -11.15 -2.39
CA ASP A 68 -5.73 -12.07 -3.48
C ASP A 68 -4.98 -13.32 -3.01
N LYS A 69 -4.00 -13.17 -2.11
CA LYS A 69 -3.28 -14.30 -1.51
C LYS A 69 -4.20 -15.21 -0.69
N LEU A 70 -5.13 -14.65 0.09
CA LEU A 70 -6.10 -15.44 0.85
C LEU A 70 -7.02 -16.27 -0.07
N LYS A 71 -7.44 -15.72 -1.23
CA LYS A 71 -8.20 -16.48 -2.24
C LYS A 71 -7.36 -17.59 -2.86
N GLU A 72 -6.09 -17.31 -3.17
CA GLU A 72 -5.15 -18.30 -3.70
C GLU A 72 -4.97 -19.46 -2.71
N LEU A 73 -4.72 -19.15 -1.43
CA LEU A 73 -4.58 -20.13 -0.36
C LEU A 73 -5.85 -20.96 -0.21
N PHE A 74 -7.03 -20.33 -0.22
CA PHE A 74 -8.31 -21.03 -0.17
C PHE A 74 -8.50 -22.01 -1.34
N LYS A 75 -8.16 -21.59 -2.57
CA LYS A 75 -8.23 -22.45 -3.77
C LYS A 75 -7.30 -23.65 -3.68
N ASN A 76 -6.15 -23.50 -3.02
CA ASN A 76 -5.15 -24.53 -2.82
C ASN A 76 -5.37 -25.37 -1.54
N GLU A 77 -6.57 -25.32 -0.96
CA GLU A 77 -6.95 -26.05 0.27
C GLU A 77 -6.07 -25.70 1.49
N LYS A 78 -5.45 -24.51 1.44
CA LYS A 78 -4.58 -23.94 2.47
C LYS A 78 -5.36 -22.91 3.30
N TYR A 79 -6.47 -23.34 3.89
CA TYR A 79 -7.42 -22.47 4.57
C TYR A 79 -6.75 -21.62 5.66
N SER A 80 -6.91 -20.30 5.52
CA SER A 80 -6.21 -19.34 6.35
C SER A 80 -7.10 -18.14 6.66
N LYS A 81 -6.74 -17.42 7.73
CA LYS A 81 -7.27 -16.09 8.06
C LYS A 81 -6.13 -15.17 8.49
N VAL A 82 -6.33 -13.87 8.42
CA VAL A 82 -5.35 -12.92 8.95
C VAL A 82 -5.30 -13.00 10.47
N ASP A 83 -4.09 -12.97 10.99
CA ASP A 83 -3.77 -12.86 12.40
C ASP A 83 -3.65 -11.37 12.77
N PHE A 84 -4.77 -10.77 13.14
CA PHE A 84 -4.80 -9.35 13.47
C PHE A 84 -3.88 -9.00 14.63
N ASP A 85 -3.76 -9.86 15.64
CA ASP A 85 -2.99 -9.57 16.85
C ASP A 85 -1.51 -9.39 16.52
N ASN A 86 -1.00 -10.17 15.57
CA ASN A 86 0.40 -10.16 15.15
C ASN A 86 0.71 -9.31 13.91
N ILE A 87 -0.22 -8.47 13.43
CA ILE A 87 0.11 -7.47 12.40
C ILE A 87 1.21 -6.53 12.92
N GLU A 88 2.30 -6.45 12.18
CA GLU A 88 3.40 -5.52 12.43
C GLU A 88 3.27 -4.33 11.48
N MET A 89 3.32 -3.12 12.03
CA MET A 89 3.13 -1.86 11.31
C MET A 89 4.04 -0.79 11.89
N SER A 90 4.84 -0.15 11.03
CA SER A 90 5.71 0.96 11.44
C SER A 90 5.87 1.98 10.34
N THR A 91 5.99 3.24 10.74
CA THR A 91 6.26 4.37 9.85
C THR A 91 7.44 5.17 10.39
N LEU A 92 8.25 5.71 9.49
CA LEU A 92 9.31 6.67 9.81
C LEU A 92 9.34 7.80 8.78
N GLY A 93 9.45 9.03 9.25
CA GLY A 93 9.59 10.23 8.42
C GLY A 93 8.28 10.95 8.09
N MET A 94 7.15 10.62 8.71
CA MET A 94 5.88 11.33 8.48
C MET A 94 6.02 12.84 8.78
N GLY A 95 5.52 13.68 7.87
CA GLY A 95 5.65 15.14 7.94
C GLY A 95 7.01 15.68 7.49
N SER A 96 7.96 14.81 7.13
CA SER A 96 9.27 15.22 6.60
C SER A 96 9.31 15.34 5.07
N GLY A 97 8.24 14.90 4.39
CA GLY A 97 8.16 14.79 2.93
C GLY A 97 8.54 13.41 2.40
N LYS A 98 9.26 12.59 3.18
CA LYS A 98 9.58 11.20 2.83
C LYS A 98 9.21 10.24 3.95
N VAL A 99 8.63 9.11 3.57
CA VAL A 99 8.14 8.10 4.50
C VAL A 99 8.75 6.74 4.16
N ILE A 100 9.18 6.04 5.21
CA ILE A 100 9.39 4.60 5.20
C ILE A 100 8.18 3.98 5.90
N TYR A 101 7.40 3.18 5.19
CA TYR A 101 6.21 2.53 5.72
C TYR A 101 6.33 1.01 5.53
N TYR A 102 6.47 0.29 6.64
CA TYR A 102 6.54 -1.17 6.68
C TYR A 102 5.22 -1.78 7.16
N LEU A 103 4.84 -2.89 6.51
CA LEU A 103 3.71 -3.72 6.91
C LEU A 103 4.08 -5.20 6.80
N LYS A 104 3.64 -5.98 7.80
CA LYS A 104 3.58 -7.43 7.73
C LYS A 104 2.24 -7.92 8.28
N ILE A 105 1.54 -8.69 7.46
CA ILE A 105 0.21 -9.21 7.69
C ILE A 105 0.31 -10.74 7.80
N PRO A 106 0.39 -11.31 9.01
CA PRO A 106 0.48 -12.75 9.21
C PRO A 106 -0.84 -13.48 8.99
N PHE A 107 -0.74 -14.77 8.69
CA PHE A 107 -1.85 -15.68 8.47
C PHE A 107 -1.81 -16.83 9.49
N ILE A 108 -2.98 -17.18 10.03
CA ILE A 108 -3.20 -18.39 10.83
C ILE A 108 -3.93 -19.44 9.97
N ARG A 109 -3.50 -20.69 10.08
CA ARG A 109 -4.19 -21.83 9.46
C ARG A 109 -5.44 -22.22 10.25
N VAL A 110 -6.48 -22.55 9.51
CA VAL A 110 -7.74 -23.06 10.06
C VAL A 110 -8.04 -24.40 9.44
N GLU A 111 -8.72 -25.26 10.19
CA GLU A 111 -8.98 -26.65 9.77
C GLU A 111 -10.07 -26.70 8.69
N ASN A 112 -11.20 -26.02 8.90
CA ASN A 112 -12.32 -26.06 7.97
C ASN A 112 -12.25 -24.93 6.96
N LYS A 113 -12.62 -25.22 5.71
CA LYS A 113 -12.73 -24.23 4.63
C LYS A 113 -13.60 -23.03 5.03
N CYS A 114 -14.69 -23.24 5.76
CA CYS A 114 -15.62 -22.19 6.12
C CYS A 114 -15.20 -21.40 7.38
N ASP A 115 -14.09 -21.76 8.00
CA ASP A 115 -13.46 -20.94 9.04
C ASP A 115 -12.46 -19.94 8.46
N ALA A 116 -12.11 -20.08 7.18
CA ALA A 116 -11.20 -19.18 6.48
C ALA A 116 -11.87 -17.87 6.04
N TYR A 117 -11.02 -16.90 5.77
CA TYR A 117 -11.41 -15.61 5.19
C TYR A 117 -10.71 -15.46 3.83
N THR A 118 -11.42 -14.91 2.85
CA THR A 118 -10.95 -14.77 1.45
C THR A 118 -11.00 -13.34 0.93
N SER A 119 -11.24 -12.39 1.83
CA SER A 119 -11.25 -10.98 1.50
C SER A 119 -10.66 -10.21 2.66
N PHE A 120 -9.93 -9.16 2.32
CA PHE A 120 -9.17 -8.35 3.25
C PHE A 120 -9.12 -6.92 2.75
N ASP A 121 -9.17 -5.98 3.70
CA ASP A 121 -9.17 -4.55 3.46
C ASP A 121 -8.77 -3.82 4.75
N HIS A 122 -8.79 -2.51 4.69
CA HIS A 122 -8.52 -1.62 5.81
C HIS A 122 -9.40 -0.36 5.74
N VAL A 123 -9.33 0.42 6.81
CA VAL A 123 -9.80 1.80 6.84
C VAL A 123 -8.99 2.57 7.86
N GLY A 124 -8.49 3.71 7.44
CA GLY A 124 -7.58 4.49 8.23
C GLY A 124 -6.98 5.63 7.45
N GLY A 125 -5.89 6.15 8.00
CA GLY A 125 -5.13 7.26 7.47
C GLY A 125 -4.37 7.97 8.57
N TRP A 126 -3.84 9.15 8.26
CA TRP A 126 -2.97 9.89 9.16
C TRP A 126 -3.73 10.93 9.97
N ASN A 127 -3.49 10.96 11.28
CA ASN A 127 -3.92 12.03 12.18
C ASN A 127 -5.43 12.31 12.17
N HIS A 128 -6.25 11.35 11.74
CA HIS A 128 -7.71 11.43 11.81
C HIS A 128 -8.30 10.08 12.23
N ALA A 129 -9.47 10.12 12.87
CA ALA A 129 -10.19 8.90 13.20
C ALA A 129 -10.61 8.15 11.91
N PRO A 130 -10.44 6.82 11.82
CA PRO A 130 -10.89 6.06 10.67
C PRO A 130 -12.40 6.11 10.47
N ALA A 131 -12.86 6.24 9.22
CA ALA A 131 -14.28 6.26 8.85
C ALA A 131 -14.92 4.85 8.85
N LEU A 132 -14.77 4.10 9.96
CA LEU A 132 -15.08 2.68 10.06
C LEU A 132 -16.55 2.36 9.73
N SER A 133 -17.50 3.16 10.22
CA SER A 133 -18.93 2.94 9.95
C SER A 133 -19.25 3.00 8.44
N GLN A 134 -18.70 3.99 7.74
CA GLN A 134 -18.86 4.13 6.30
C GLN A 134 -18.19 2.97 5.56
N ARG A 135 -16.99 2.56 5.97
CA ARG A 135 -16.31 1.41 5.36
C ARG A 135 -17.11 0.12 5.52
N LYS A 136 -17.67 -0.13 6.71
CA LYS A 136 -18.53 -1.29 6.97
C LYS A 136 -19.70 -1.36 5.98
N GLN A 137 -20.34 -0.22 5.69
CA GLN A 137 -21.44 -0.14 4.71
C GLN A 137 -20.98 -0.43 3.28
N GLN A 138 -19.83 0.11 2.87
CA GLN A 138 -19.27 -0.14 1.54
C GLN A 138 -18.97 -1.64 1.32
N LEU A 139 -18.41 -2.30 2.33
CA LEU A 139 -18.01 -3.71 2.27
C LEU A 139 -19.19 -4.69 2.30
N GLN A 140 -20.38 -4.28 2.76
CA GLN A 140 -21.59 -5.14 2.79
C GLN A 140 -21.88 -5.77 1.43
N LYS A 141 -21.62 -5.06 0.33
CA LYS A 141 -21.88 -5.57 -1.02
C LYS A 141 -21.02 -6.77 -1.39
N ALA A 142 -19.85 -6.94 -0.78
CA ALA A 142 -18.94 -8.06 -1.01
C ALA A 142 -19.07 -9.16 0.05
N LEU A 143 -19.70 -8.85 1.18
CA LEU A 143 -19.90 -9.75 2.31
C LEU A 143 -20.88 -10.88 1.96
N LYS A 144 -20.51 -12.11 2.35
CA LYS A 144 -21.40 -13.25 2.24
C LYS A 144 -22.64 -13.04 3.12
N PRO A 145 -23.87 -13.33 2.62
CA PRO A 145 -25.09 -13.22 3.41
C PRO A 145 -24.98 -13.95 4.76
N ASN A 146 -25.55 -13.33 5.81
CA ASN A 146 -25.56 -13.82 7.20
C ASN A 146 -24.20 -13.91 7.91
N HIS A 147 -23.13 -13.42 7.31
CA HIS A 147 -21.84 -13.26 7.99
C HIS A 147 -21.57 -11.81 8.36
N ILE A 148 -20.55 -11.63 9.20
CA ILE A 148 -20.10 -10.32 9.68
C ILE A 148 -18.70 -10.00 9.15
N LEU A 149 -18.39 -8.72 9.12
CA LEU A 149 -17.01 -8.24 8.96
C LEU A 149 -16.26 -8.52 10.26
N ASP A 150 -15.11 -9.18 10.15
CA ASP A 150 -14.17 -9.35 11.26
C ASP A 150 -13.13 -8.24 11.19
N ILE A 151 -12.93 -7.52 12.28
CA ILE A 151 -12.27 -6.21 12.29
C ILE A 151 -11.30 -6.16 13.46
N SER A 152 -10.06 -5.79 13.19
CA SER A 152 -9.05 -5.61 14.23
C SER A 152 -9.39 -4.44 15.15
N ASP A 153 -8.81 -4.44 16.34
CA ASP A 153 -8.64 -3.21 17.11
C ASP A 153 -7.87 -2.16 16.29
N LEU A 154 -7.98 -0.89 16.71
CA LEU A 154 -7.27 0.20 16.06
C LEU A 154 -5.76 0.05 16.25
N LYS A 155 -5.03 -0.13 15.16
CA LYS A 155 -3.57 -0.14 15.16
C LYS A 155 -3.05 1.24 14.86
N THR A 156 -2.00 1.66 15.56
CA THR A 156 -1.41 2.99 15.40
C THR A 156 0.09 2.93 15.31
N THR A 157 0.71 3.91 14.64
CA THR A 157 2.16 4.15 14.71
C THR A 157 2.44 5.42 15.52
N PRO A 158 3.68 5.58 16.05
CA PRO A 158 4.08 6.80 16.74
C PRO A 158 3.93 8.08 15.90
N GLU A 159 3.92 7.95 14.57
CA GLU A 159 3.81 9.08 13.65
C GLU A 159 2.36 9.39 13.21
N GLY A 160 1.38 8.77 13.87
CA GLY A 160 -0.02 9.14 13.73
C GLY A 160 -0.80 8.41 12.64
N LEU A 161 -0.22 7.37 12.02
CA LEU A 161 -1.02 6.44 11.20
C LEU A 161 -2.01 5.71 12.11
N GLN A 162 -3.25 5.58 11.68
CA GLN A 162 -4.31 4.87 12.38
C GLN A 162 -5.04 3.96 11.41
N GLU A 163 -5.09 2.65 11.69
CA GLU A 163 -5.64 1.65 10.77
C GLU A 163 -6.50 0.61 11.50
N HIS A 164 -7.71 0.38 11.00
CA HIS A 164 -8.45 -0.86 11.23
C HIS A 164 -8.24 -1.80 10.05
N TRP A 165 -7.89 -3.05 10.33
CA TRP A 165 -7.82 -4.10 9.32
C TRP A 165 -9.11 -4.93 9.35
N ILE A 166 -9.59 -5.33 8.18
CA ILE A 166 -10.91 -5.93 8.02
C ILE A 166 -10.77 -7.17 7.16
N GLN A 167 -11.28 -8.31 7.62
CA GLN A 167 -11.40 -9.52 6.82
C GLN A 167 -12.85 -10.01 6.78
N TRP A 168 -13.23 -10.66 5.68
CA TRP A 168 -14.58 -11.19 5.56
C TRP A 168 -14.68 -12.38 4.60
N LYS A 169 -15.79 -13.11 4.75
CA LYS A 169 -16.15 -14.17 3.82
C LYS A 169 -16.70 -13.57 2.54
N ASN A 170 -16.04 -13.84 1.42
CA ASN A 170 -16.47 -13.32 0.14
C ASN A 170 -17.74 -14.02 -0.35
N LYS A 171 -18.77 -13.28 -0.75
CA LYS A 171 -20.04 -13.85 -1.21
C LYS A 171 -19.94 -14.75 -2.45
N ILE A 172 -18.90 -14.57 -3.28
CA ILE A 172 -18.67 -15.36 -4.49
C ILE A 172 -17.74 -16.52 -4.18
N THR A 173 -16.54 -16.24 -3.65
CA THR A 173 -15.51 -17.27 -3.41
C THR A 173 -15.94 -18.30 -2.37
N GLN A 174 -16.71 -17.88 -1.36
CA GLN A 174 -17.17 -18.74 -0.27
C GLN A 174 -18.69 -18.96 -0.31
N SER A 175 -19.30 -18.92 -1.50
CA SER A 175 -20.75 -19.15 -1.68
C SER A 175 -21.22 -20.52 -1.18
N MET A 176 -20.31 -21.50 -1.09
CA MET A 176 -20.58 -22.86 -0.60
C MET A 176 -20.56 -23.01 0.93
N CYS A 177 -20.23 -21.96 1.66
CA CYS A 177 -20.27 -21.97 3.12
C CYS A 177 -21.68 -21.58 3.60
N ASP A 178 -22.05 -22.00 4.80
CA ASP A 178 -23.33 -21.63 5.41
C ASP A 178 -23.18 -20.36 6.26
#